data_AF-A0A2M7ZLS8-F1
#
_entry.id   AF-A0A2M7ZLS8-F1
#
_cell.length_a   1.000
_cell.length_b   1.000
_cell.length_c   1.000
_cell.angle_alpha   90.00
_cell.angle_beta   90.00
_cell.angle_gamma   90.00
#
_symmetry.space_group_name_H-M   'P 1'
#
loop_
_entity.id
_entity.type
_entity.pdbx_description
1 polymer ?
#
loop_
_entity_poly.entity_id
_entity_poly.type
_entity_poly.pdbx_seq_one_letter_code
_entity_poly.pdbx_strand_id
1 'polypeptide(L)'
;MTELHFKFKSLQESDLPDLAEWLNRRHLQEWWRSGKITLEKVREKYLPRIFGKDTAKPYIAYLEEKPFGYIQYYWASEGDPNWWSKRPVADPIGLDQFIADEKQTKSIQVLSSTNTSSLFFVNKA
;
A
#
# COMPACT_ATOMS: atom_id res chain seq x y z
N MET A 1 12.99 27.89 -0.05
CA MET A 1 12.52 26.57 -0.52
C MET A 1 11.06 26.47 -0.14
N THR A 2 10.17 26.16 -1.08
CA THR A 2 8.77 25.85 -0.75
C THR A 2 8.75 24.51 -0.03
N GLU A 3 8.10 24.46 1.13
CA GLU A 3 7.83 23.19 1.80
C GLU A 3 6.87 22.36 0.95
N LEU A 4 7.15 21.07 0.81
CA LEU A 4 6.26 20.10 0.17
C LEU A 4 5.35 19.50 1.23
N HIS A 5 4.04 19.45 0.96
CA HIS A 5 3.07 18.87 1.89
C HIS A 5 2.65 17.46 1.47
N PHE A 6 2.78 16.52 2.40
CA PHE A 6 2.31 15.15 2.25
C PHE A 6 1.08 14.91 3.14
N LYS A 7 0.08 14.20 2.59
CA LYS A 7 -1.12 13.79 3.33
C LYS A 7 -1.48 12.35 3.00
N PHE A 8 -2.05 11.64 3.97
CA PHE A 8 -2.64 10.33 3.76
C PHE A 8 -4.13 10.43 4.07
N LYS A 9 -4.98 10.08 3.11
CA LYS A 9 -6.44 10.05 3.30
C LYS A 9 -6.90 8.61 3.23
N SER A 10 -7.78 8.19 4.13
CA SER A 10 -8.35 6.83 4.09
C SER A 10 -8.98 6.59 2.73
N LEU A 11 -8.68 5.43 2.12
CA LEU A 11 -9.23 5.04 0.83
C LEU A 11 -10.76 5.08 0.88
N GLN A 12 -11.38 5.73 -0.11
CA GLN A 12 -12.83 5.78 -0.28
C GLN A 12 -13.25 4.97 -1.51
N GLU A 13 -14.54 4.64 -1.60
CA GLU A 13 -15.10 3.96 -2.76
C GLU A 13 -14.89 4.73 -4.08
N SER A 14 -14.89 6.07 -4.00
CA SER A 14 -14.64 6.97 -5.12
C SER A 14 -13.23 6.85 -5.70
N ASP A 15 -12.27 6.35 -4.93
CA ASP A 15 -10.87 6.23 -5.33
C ASP A 15 -10.59 4.89 -6.05
N LEU A 16 -11.53 3.94 -5.98
CA LEU A 16 -11.35 2.60 -6.55
C LEU A 16 -11.13 2.57 -8.07
N PRO A 17 -11.73 3.45 -8.90
CA PRO A 17 -11.39 3.56 -10.31
C PRO A 17 -9.93 3.93 -10.56
N ASP A 18 -9.41 4.93 -9.84
CA ASP A 18 -8.01 5.36 -9.95
C ASP A 18 -7.06 4.26 -9.45
N LEU A 19 -7.41 3.61 -8.34
CA LEU A 19 -6.66 2.47 -7.82
C LEU A 19 -6.62 1.31 -8.83
N ALA A 20 -7.74 1.02 -9.50
CA ALA A 20 -7.80 0.00 -10.55
C ALA A 20 -6.92 0.35 -11.75
N GLU A 21 -6.89 1.62 -12.15
CA GLU A 21 -6.01 2.12 -13.20
C GLU A 21 -4.54 1.92 -12.81
N TRP A 22 -4.13 2.39 -11.63
CA TRP A 22 -2.75 2.24 -11.16
C TRP A 22 -2.29 0.79 -11.12
N LEU A 23 -3.11 -0.11 -10.55
CA LEU A 23 -2.80 -1.53 -10.43
C LEU A 23 -2.65 -2.25 -11.79
N ASN A 24 -3.12 -1.63 -12.88
CA ASN A 24 -2.90 -2.13 -14.24
C ASN A 24 -1.64 -1.56 -14.91
N ARG A 25 -0.92 -0.63 -14.27
CA ARG A 25 0.35 -0.12 -14.78
C ARG A 25 1.44 -1.18 -14.69
N ARG A 26 2.27 -1.26 -15.73
CA ARG A 26 3.26 -2.33 -15.94
C ARG A 26 4.20 -2.50 -14.74
N HIS A 27 4.71 -1.41 -14.16
CA HIS A 27 5.64 -1.48 -13.03
C HIS A 27 4.98 -2.00 -11.76
N LEU A 28 3.69 -1.72 -11.52
CA LEU A 28 2.98 -2.32 -10.38
C LEU A 28 2.62 -3.78 -10.65
N GLN A 29 2.44 -4.17 -11.91
CA GLN A 29 2.18 -5.57 -12.23
C GLN A 29 3.38 -6.48 -11.94
N GLU A 30 4.58 -5.93 -12.02
CA GLU A 30 5.83 -6.64 -11.74
C GLU A 30 6.01 -6.90 -10.23
N TRP A 31 5.67 -5.92 -9.38
CA TRP A 31 6.04 -5.94 -7.95
C TRP A 31 4.87 -6.08 -6.96
N TRP A 32 3.65 -5.67 -7.34
CA TRP A 32 2.49 -5.67 -6.44
C TRP A 32 1.51 -6.80 -6.74
N ARG A 33 1.24 -7.05 -8.02
CA ARG A 33 0.30 -8.08 -8.46
C ARG A 33 0.56 -8.45 -9.91
N SER A 34 0.71 -9.73 -10.21
CA SER A 34 0.73 -10.17 -11.61
C SER A 34 -0.65 -10.07 -12.29
N GLY A 35 -0.63 -9.63 -13.55
CA GLY A 35 -1.77 -9.65 -14.45
C GLY A 35 -2.79 -8.52 -14.27
N LYS A 36 -3.59 -8.33 -15.31
CA LYS A 36 -4.65 -7.29 -15.34
C LYS A 36 -5.68 -7.52 -14.22
N ILE A 37 -6.27 -6.43 -13.74
CA ILE A 37 -7.33 -6.44 -12.74
C ILE A 37 -8.51 -5.59 -13.22
N THR A 38 -9.74 -6.08 -13.02
CA THR A 38 -10.94 -5.29 -13.32
C THR A 38 -11.35 -4.47 -12.10
N LEU A 39 -12.16 -3.42 -12.31
CA LEU A 39 -12.68 -2.60 -11.23
C LEU A 39 -13.55 -3.42 -10.26
N GLU A 40 -14.27 -4.43 -10.75
CA GLU A 40 -15.07 -5.34 -9.92
C GLU A 40 -14.18 -6.13 -8.96
N LYS A 41 -13.04 -6.66 -9.45
CA LYS A 41 -12.07 -7.36 -8.60
C LYS A 41 -11.36 -6.44 -7.62
N VAL A 42 -11.17 -5.17 -7.98
CA VAL A 42 -10.72 -4.14 -7.03
C VAL A 42 -11.79 -3.93 -5.95
N ARG A 43 -13.05 -3.75 -6.32
CA ARG A 43 -14.15 -3.58 -5.35
C ARG A 43 -14.27 -4.77 -4.40
N GLU A 44 -14.25 -6.00 -4.91
CA GLU A 44 -14.28 -7.22 -4.09
C GLU A 44 -13.17 -7.23 -3.04
N LYS A 45 -11.96 -6.78 -3.39
CA LYS A 45 -10.80 -6.78 -2.49
C LYS A 45 -10.80 -5.61 -1.51
N TYR A 46 -11.16 -4.40 -1.95
CA TYR A 46 -10.94 -3.17 -1.18
C TYR A 46 -12.19 -2.66 -0.44
N LEU A 47 -13.41 -3.00 -0.86
CA LEU A 47 -14.62 -2.62 -0.11
C LEU A 47 -14.64 -3.18 1.32
N PRO A 48 -14.27 -4.45 1.58
CA PRO A 48 -14.16 -4.95 2.95
C PRO A 48 -13.20 -4.11 3.81
N ARG A 49 -12.08 -3.64 3.24
CA ARG A 49 -11.10 -2.78 3.91
C ARG A 49 -11.66 -1.40 4.22
N ILE A 50 -12.34 -0.79 3.25
CA ILE A 50 -12.99 0.53 3.40
C ILE A 50 -14.05 0.47 4.51
N PHE A 51 -14.85 -0.60 4.56
CA PHE A 51 -15.90 -0.77 5.56
C PHE A 51 -15.43 -1.40 6.88
N GLY A 52 -14.12 -1.57 7.08
CA GLY A 52 -13.55 -2.12 8.32
C GLY A 52 -13.85 -3.60 8.58
N LYS A 53 -14.25 -4.36 7.55
CA LYS A 53 -14.47 -5.81 7.57
C LYS A 53 -13.21 -6.62 7.23
N ASP A 54 -12.10 -5.93 6.98
CA ASP A 54 -10.76 -6.47 6.75
C ASP A 54 -9.76 -5.77 7.70
N THR A 55 -8.65 -6.44 7.96
CA THR A 55 -7.66 -6.05 8.95
C THR A 55 -6.72 -4.97 8.40
N ALA A 56 -6.50 -4.94 7.08
CA ALA A 56 -5.74 -3.89 6.42
C ALA A 56 -6.47 -2.55 6.44
N LYS A 57 -5.73 -1.48 6.76
CA LYS A 57 -6.20 -0.10 6.78
C LYS A 57 -5.61 0.66 5.59
N PRO A 58 -6.39 0.88 4.51
CA PRO A 58 -5.90 1.45 3.26
C PRO A 58 -5.98 2.98 3.21
N TYR A 59 -5.00 3.61 2.57
CA TYR A 59 -4.90 5.05 2.37
C TYR A 59 -4.39 5.38 0.97
N ILE A 60 -4.83 6.53 0.47
CA ILE A 60 -4.23 7.20 -0.69
C ILE A 60 -3.22 8.24 -0.18
N ALA A 61 -2.01 8.18 -0.72
CA ALA A 61 -0.96 9.15 -0.46
C ALA A 61 -1.11 10.34 -1.42
N TYR A 62 -1.06 11.56 -0.87
CA TYR A 62 -1.14 12.82 -1.58
C TYR A 62 0.16 13.61 -1.40
N LEU A 63 0.64 14.16 -2.50
CA LEU A 63 1.68 15.19 -2.53
C LEU A 63 0.99 16.47 -3.01
N GLU A 64 1.00 17.48 -2.15
CA GLU A 64 0.06 18.60 -2.23
C GLU A 64 -1.40 18.09 -2.24
N GLU A 65 -2.17 18.45 -3.26
CA GLU A 65 -3.54 17.97 -3.44
C GLU A 65 -3.66 16.88 -4.53
N LYS A 66 -2.54 16.32 -4.99
CA LYS A 66 -2.52 15.30 -6.03
C LYS A 66 -2.27 13.91 -5.44
N PRO A 67 -3.17 12.93 -5.70
CA PRO A 67 -2.92 11.56 -5.29
C PRO A 67 -1.75 11.00 -6.11
N PHE A 68 -0.79 10.36 -5.46
CA PHE A 68 0.43 9.84 -6.10
C PHE A 68 0.79 8.40 -5.72
N GLY A 69 0.08 7.80 -4.76
CA GLY A 69 0.39 6.44 -4.33
C GLY A 69 -0.65 5.87 -3.37
N TYR A 70 -0.37 4.66 -2.95
CA TYR A 70 -1.18 3.89 -2.01
C TYR A 70 -0.30 3.41 -0.87
N ILE A 71 -0.84 3.41 0.34
CA ILE A 71 -0.23 2.78 1.51
C ILE A 71 -1.29 2.10 2.34
N GLN A 72 -0.97 0.93 2.88
CA GLN A 72 -1.77 0.27 3.89
C GLN A 72 -0.92 -0.13 5.07
N TYR A 73 -1.55 -0.19 6.24
CA TYR A 73 -0.98 -0.88 7.39
C TYR A 73 -1.92 -1.96 7.91
N TYR A 74 -1.38 -2.93 8.62
CA TYR A 74 -2.13 -3.96 9.33
C TYR A 74 -1.34 -4.43 10.55
N TRP A 75 -2.03 -4.91 11.57
CA TRP A 75 -1.39 -5.60 12.68
C TRP A 75 -1.03 -7.02 12.26
N ALA A 76 0.22 -7.44 12.49
CA ALA A 76 0.66 -8.77 12.10
C ALA A 76 -0.13 -9.88 12.82
N SER A 77 -0.64 -9.60 14.03
CA SER A 77 -1.52 -10.52 14.76
C SER A 77 -2.86 -10.78 14.07
N GLU A 78 -3.35 -9.82 13.28
CA GLU A 78 -4.61 -9.87 12.54
C GLU A 78 -4.42 -10.36 11.08
N GLY A 79 -3.17 -10.56 10.65
CA GLY A 79 -2.83 -11.10 9.34
C GLY A 79 -2.99 -12.61 9.22
N ASP A 80 -2.65 -13.16 8.06
CA ASP A 80 -2.58 -14.62 7.89
C ASP A 80 -1.47 -15.19 8.81
N PRO A 81 -1.79 -16.19 9.66
CA PRO A 81 -0.80 -16.78 10.55
C PRO A 81 0.39 -17.41 9.81
N ASN A 82 0.25 -17.75 8.52
CA ASN A 82 1.32 -18.32 7.70
C ASN A 82 2.28 -17.27 7.12
N TRP A 83 2.02 -15.96 7.27
CA TRP A 83 2.94 -14.92 6.81
C TRP A 83 4.26 -14.90 7.58
N TRP A 84 4.30 -15.46 8.79
CA TRP A 84 5.46 -15.42 9.68
C TRP A 84 5.90 -16.82 10.09
N SER A 85 7.16 -17.18 9.81
CA SER A 85 7.71 -18.48 10.24
C SER A 85 7.84 -18.60 11.77
N LYS A 86 7.96 -17.47 12.47
CA LYS A 86 7.88 -17.34 13.93
C LYS A 86 7.12 -16.08 14.27
N ARG A 87 6.11 -16.18 15.13
CA ARG A 87 5.32 -15.01 15.55
C ARG A 87 6.20 -14.09 16.40
N PRO A 88 6.29 -12.79 16.08
CA PRO A 88 7.05 -11.84 16.89
C PRO A 88 6.50 -11.74 18.31
N VAL A 89 7.37 -11.41 19.28
CA VAL A 89 6.99 -11.30 20.71
C VAL A 89 6.13 -10.06 20.98
N ALA A 90 6.33 -8.99 20.20
CA ALA A 90 5.42 -7.86 20.10
C ALA A 90 4.45 -8.07 18.92
N ASP A 91 3.38 -7.28 18.81
CA ASP A 91 2.52 -7.27 17.62
C ASP A 91 2.98 -6.18 16.64
N PRO A 92 3.84 -6.47 15.64
CA PRO A 92 4.34 -5.45 14.75
C PRO A 92 3.28 -5.02 13.74
N ILE A 93 3.47 -3.82 13.19
CA ILE A 93 2.67 -3.29 12.10
C ILE A 93 3.35 -3.65 10.77
N GLY A 94 2.61 -4.30 9.88
CA GLY A 94 2.99 -4.47 8.48
C GLY A 94 2.62 -3.25 7.65
N LEU A 95 3.47 -2.89 6.69
CA LEU A 95 3.26 -1.79 5.76
C LEU A 95 3.45 -2.29 4.33
N ASP A 96 2.46 -2.05 3.48
CA ASP A 96 2.59 -2.24 2.04
C ASP A 96 2.27 -0.92 1.33
N GLN A 97 3.10 -0.54 0.36
CA GLN A 97 2.94 0.72 -0.36
C GLN A 97 3.42 0.65 -1.80
N PHE A 98 2.91 1.55 -2.62
CA PHE A 98 3.45 1.80 -3.96
C PHE A 98 3.23 3.25 -4.40
N ILE A 99 4.04 3.69 -5.37
CA ILE A 99 3.87 4.96 -6.07
C ILE A 99 3.22 4.68 -7.43
N ALA A 100 2.18 5.44 -7.75
CA ALA A 100 1.37 5.24 -8.94
C ALA A 100 2.15 5.48 -10.22
N ASP A 101 3.01 6.51 -10.27
CA ASP A 101 3.82 6.85 -11.45
C ASP A 101 5.23 6.24 -11.37
N GLU A 102 5.59 5.41 -12.36
CA GLU A 102 6.92 4.79 -12.49
C GLU A 102 8.05 5.83 -12.56
N LYS A 103 7.78 7.05 -13.03
CA LYS A 103 8.80 8.11 -13.05
C LYS A 103 9.11 8.63 -11.65
N GLN A 104 8.11 8.61 -10.76
CA GLN A 104 8.24 9.10 -9.38
C GLN A 104 8.86 8.05 -8.45
N THR A 105 8.77 6.75 -8.77
CA THR A 105 9.42 5.68 -7.98
C THR A 105 10.94 5.82 -7.93
N LYS A 106 11.56 6.39 -8.97
CA LYS A 106 13.02 6.61 -9.03
C LYS A 106 13.47 7.89 -8.31
N SER A 107 12.56 8.84 -8.09
CA SER A 107 12.85 10.13 -7.44
C SER A 107 12.56 10.12 -5.94
N ILE A 108 11.67 9.23 -5.47
CA ILE A 108 11.36 9.06 -4.05
C ILE A 108 12.13 7.83 -3.56
N GLN A 109 13.36 8.04 -3.09
CA GLN A 109 14.08 7.01 -2.34
C GLN A 109 13.42 6.85 -0.97
N VAL A 110 12.99 5.64 -0.64
CA VAL A 110 12.52 5.30 0.70
C VAL A 110 13.73 5.38 1.64
N LEU A 111 13.79 6.42 2.46
CA LEU A 111 14.70 6.48 3.60
C LEU A 111 14.16 5.52 4.67
N SER A 112 14.56 4.24 4.59
CA SER A 112 14.32 3.31 5.69
C SER A 112 15.32 3.62 6.81
N SER A 113 14.85 4.29 7.87
CA SER A 113 15.66 4.48 9.07
C SER A 113 15.79 3.16 9.82
N THR A 114 17.00 2.63 9.86
CA THR A 114 17.40 1.55 10.75
C THR A 114 17.29 2.02 12.20
N ASN A 115 16.20 1.66 12.89
CA ASN A 115 16.21 1.03 14.21
C ASN A 115 14.80 0.95 14.77
N THR A 116 14.45 -0.24 15.25
CA THR A 116 13.19 -0.70 15.85
C THR A 116 12.03 -0.94 14.88
N SER A 117 11.83 -2.24 14.60
CA SER A 117 10.69 -2.86 13.94
C SER A 117 10.49 -2.55 12.45
N SER A 118 11.45 -2.99 11.64
CA SER A 118 11.33 -3.09 10.20
C SER A 118 10.36 -4.21 9.81
N LEU A 119 9.28 -3.87 9.12
CA LEU A 119 8.50 -4.80 8.32
C LEU A 119 8.41 -4.25 6.89
N PHE A 120 9.51 -4.42 6.15
CA PHE A 120 9.57 -4.16 4.71
C PHE A 120 9.42 -5.50 3.99
N PHE A 121 8.39 -5.65 3.18
CA PHE A 121 8.39 -6.65 2.11
C PHE A 121 8.33 -5.95 0.76
N VAL A 122 9.50 -5.77 0.15
CA VAL A 122 9.64 -5.96 -1.30
C VAL A 122 10.82 -6.91 -1.48
N ASN A 123 10.53 -8.21 -1.47
CA ASN A 123 11.31 -9.17 -2.23
C ASN A 123 10.56 -10.50 -2.31
N LYS A 124 10.29 -10.96 -3.53
CA LYS A 124 10.33 -12.39 -3.80
C LYS A 124 11.44 -12.61 -4.81
N ALA A 125 12.40 -13.43 -4.39
CA ALA A 125 13.46 -14.00 -5.21
C ALA A 125 12.88 -14.79 -6.40
#